data_AF-A0A2E2WV77-F1
#
_entry.id   AF-A0A2E2WV77-F1
#
_cell.length_a   1.000
_cell.length_b   1.000
_cell.length_c   1.000
_cell.angle_alpha   90.00
_cell.angle_beta   90.00
_cell.angle_gamma   90.00
#
_symmetry.space_group_name_H-M   'P 1'
#
loop_
_entity.id
_entity.type
_entity.pdbx_description
1 polymer ?
#
loop_
_entity_poly.entity_id
_entity_poly.type
_entity_poly.pdbx_seq_one_letter_code
_entity_poly.pdbx_strand_id
1 'polypeptide(L)'
;METIENERTIQNVFDDERENENRIEEIKEELKELKQELKERTKNIKILEEERKSLQIDLLKEKKLEWIESDLNGWRNYIEENDDKVTYYIYQDDSGGYKEGYYKGEFQLNEKDNLHFEKYFNDYFYYGEPNYQDVNDPNHEGSECYLAFGSGSSYVKSFEWN
;
A
#
# COMPACT_ATOMS: atom_id res chain seq x y z
N MET A 1 45.63 -23.79 50.79
CA MET A 1 45.23 -23.88 49.37
C MET A 1 45.85 -22.68 48.69
N GLU A 2 47.02 -22.85 48.10
CA GLU A 2 47.66 -21.80 47.29
C GLU A 2 46.87 -21.68 45.98
N THR A 3 46.30 -20.51 45.75
CA THR A 3 45.86 -20.09 44.42
C THR A 3 47.11 -19.87 43.60
N ILE A 4 47.42 -20.83 42.71
CA ILE A 4 48.40 -20.62 41.65
C ILE A 4 47.84 -19.52 40.75
N GLU A 5 48.33 -18.29 40.92
CA GLU A 5 48.20 -17.28 39.88
C GLU A 5 48.97 -17.81 38.68
N ASN A 6 48.25 -18.18 37.61
CA ASN A 6 48.87 -18.56 36.35
C ASN A 6 49.68 -17.36 35.84
N GLU A 7 51.00 -17.37 36.07
CA GLU A 7 51.89 -16.35 35.54
C GLU A 7 51.81 -16.35 34.01
N ARG A 8 51.34 -15.22 33.45
CA ARG A 8 51.22 -15.05 32.01
C ARG A 8 52.63 -15.04 31.39
N THR A 9 52.86 -15.90 30.41
CA THR A 9 54.14 -15.97 29.72
C THR A 9 54.13 -15.13 28.45
N ILE A 10 55.32 -14.79 27.94
CA ILE A 10 55.49 -14.14 26.63
C ILE A 10 54.87 -15.01 25.51
N GLN A 11 54.94 -16.33 25.63
CA GLN A 11 54.34 -17.24 24.65
C GLN A 11 52.81 -17.09 24.61
N ASN A 12 52.16 -16.97 25.78
CA ASN A 12 50.71 -16.73 25.84
C ASN A 12 50.33 -15.44 25.11
N VAL A 13 51.13 -14.38 25.21
CA VAL A 13 50.87 -13.11 24.51
C VAL A 13 50.97 -13.30 22.98
N PHE A 14 51.99 -14.00 22.49
CA PHE A 14 52.11 -14.27 21.04
C PHE A 14 51.00 -15.18 20.51
N ASP A 15 50.53 -16.14 21.30
CA ASP A 15 49.42 -17.00 20.92
C ASP A 15 48.10 -16.21 20.90
N ASP A 16 47.85 -15.35 21.90
CA ASP A 16 46.71 -14.43 21.93
C ASP A 16 46.74 -13.46 20.74
N GLU A 17 47.91 -12.90 20.40
CA GLU A 17 48.07 -12.01 19.24
C GLU A 17 47.69 -12.73 17.95
N ARG A 18 48.17 -13.96 17.75
CA ARG A 18 47.84 -14.75 16.56
C ARG A 18 46.37 -15.12 16.49
N GLU A 19 45.76 -15.48 17.62
CA GLU A 19 44.32 -15.76 17.69
C GLU A 19 43.50 -14.52 17.32
N ASN A 20 43.88 -13.35 17.85
CA ASN A 20 43.23 -12.09 17.52
C ASN A 20 43.44 -11.70 16.05
N GLU A 21 44.62 -11.88 15.48
CA GLU A 21 44.88 -11.63 14.05
C GLU A 21 44.01 -12.50 13.15
N ASN A 22 43.91 -13.80 13.45
CA ASN A 22 43.03 -14.72 12.73
C ASN A 22 41.56 -14.28 12.85
N ARG A 23 41.11 -13.94 14.06
CA ARG A 23 39.73 -13.50 14.28
C ARG A 23 39.41 -12.18 13.58
N ILE A 24 40.36 -11.25 13.52
CA ILE A 24 40.23 -10.00 12.75
C ILE A 24 40.03 -10.32 11.26
N GLU A 25 40.77 -11.28 10.72
CA GLU A 25 40.66 -11.64 9.31
C GLU A 25 39.30 -12.31 9.00
N GLU A 26 38.85 -13.24 9.84
CA GLU A 26 37.51 -13.84 9.73
C GLU A 26 36.41 -12.76 9.74
N ILE A 27 36.47 -11.81 10.68
CA ILE A 27 35.49 -10.73 10.78
C ILE A 27 35.50 -9.85 9.51
N LYS A 28 36.68 -9.59 8.92
CA LYS A 28 36.75 -8.83 7.66
C LYS A 28 36.09 -9.58 6.50
N GLU A 29 36.24 -10.90 6.43
CA GLU A 29 35.59 -11.74 5.42
C GLU A 29 34.07 -11.71 5.60
N GLU A 30 33.57 -11.95 6.82
CA GLU A 30 32.14 -11.85 7.16
C GLU A 30 31.58 -10.46 6.79
N LEU A 31 32.29 -9.38 7.11
CA LEU A 31 31.89 -8.02 6.75
C LEU A 31 31.83 -7.78 5.24
N LYS A 32 32.71 -8.43 4.48
CA LYS A 32 32.71 -8.33 3.01
C LYS A 32 31.49 -9.03 2.42
N GLU A 33 31.16 -10.21 2.92
CA GLU A 33 29.97 -10.97 2.50
C GLU A 33 28.69 -10.20 2.83
N LEU A 34 28.54 -9.70 4.06
CA LEU A 34 27.37 -8.92 4.47
C LEU A 34 27.20 -7.63 3.64
N LYS A 35 28.30 -6.95 3.28
CA LYS A 35 28.24 -5.79 2.38
C LYS A 35 27.75 -6.16 0.98
N GLN A 36 28.15 -7.33 0.47
CA GLN A 36 27.67 -7.82 -0.82
C GLN A 36 26.18 -8.16 -0.75
N GLU A 37 25.74 -8.89 0.29
CA GLU A 37 24.32 -9.20 0.47
C GLU A 37 23.49 -7.92 0.57
N LEU A 38 23.90 -6.94 1.39
CA LEU A 38 23.19 -5.67 1.51
C LEU A 38 23.02 -4.96 0.15
N LYS A 39 24.05 -4.99 -0.69
CA LYS A 39 23.98 -4.42 -2.04
C LYS A 39 22.97 -5.14 -2.92
N GLU A 40 22.94 -6.47 -2.87
CA GLU A 40 21.98 -7.30 -3.62
C GLU A 40 20.54 -7.07 -3.13
N ARG A 41 20.33 -7.06 -1.81
CA ARG A 41 19.02 -6.77 -1.20
C ARG A 41 18.51 -5.38 -1.57
N THR A 42 19.39 -4.37 -1.54
CA THR A 42 19.04 -3.00 -1.94
C THR A 42 18.61 -2.91 -3.40
N LYS A 43 19.26 -3.69 -4.29
CA LYS A 43 18.87 -3.77 -5.70
C LYS A 43 17.48 -4.42 -5.83
N ASN A 44 17.24 -5.51 -5.10
CA ASN A 44 15.96 -6.22 -5.16
C ASN A 44 14.80 -5.36 -4.63
N ILE A 45 15.02 -4.57 -3.57
CA ILE A 45 14.00 -3.62 -3.07
C ILE A 45 13.58 -2.65 -4.18
N LYS A 46 14.53 -2.07 -4.92
CA LYS A 46 14.22 -1.14 -6.02
C LYS A 46 13.41 -1.80 -7.13
N ILE A 47 13.73 -3.05 -7.48
CA ILE A 47 12.97 -3.82 -8.48
C ILE A 47 11.53 -4.03 -8.00
N LEU A 48 11.36 -4.44 -6.74
CA LEU A 48 10.03 -4.65 -6.15
C LEU A 48 9.23 -3.35 -6.04
N GLU A 49 9.86 -2.22 -5.76
CA GLU A 49 9.21 -0.91 -5.76
C GLU A 49 8.71 -0.52 -7.17
N GLU A 50 9.48 -0.81 -8.21
CA GLU A 50 9.09 -0.57 -9.61
C GLU A 50 7.94 -1.51 -10.04
N GLU A 51 8.03 -2.80 -9.68
CA GLU A 51 6.98 -3.78 -9.94
C GLU A 51 5.69 -3.43 -9.20
N ARG A 52 5.76 -3.02 -7.93
CA ARG A 52 4.60 -2.55 -7.18
C ARG A 52 3.92 -1.38 -7.89
N LYS A 53 4.68 -0.38 -8.33
CA LYS A 53 4.13 0.79 -9.05
C LYS A 53 3.46 0.41 -10.37
N SER A 54 3.99 -0.58 -11.09
CA SER A 54 3.40 -1.02 -12.36
C SER A 54 2.11 -1.84 -12.19
N LEU A 55 1.94 -2.46 -11.01
CA LEU A 55 0.75 -3.23 -10.66
C LEU A 55 -0.37 -2.40 -10.00
N GLN A 56 -0.08 -1.17 -9.58
CA GLN A 56 -1.10 -0.25 -9.09
C GLN A 56 -2.08 0.08 -10.21
N ILE A 57 -3.37 -0.07 -9.92
CA ILE A 57 -4.48 0.25 -10.80
C ILE A 57 -5.16 1.47 -10.21
N ASP A 58 -5.45 2.45 -11.06
CA ASP A 58 -6.25 3.60 -10.69
C ASP A 58 -7.19 3.88 -11.84
N LEU A 59 -8.46 3.53 -11.64
CA LEU A 59 -9.47 3.57 -12.70
C LEU A 59 -9.80 5.00 -13.13
N LEU A 60 -9.64 5.99 -12.24
CA LEU A 60 -9.85 7.40 -12.56
C LEU A 60 -8.68 7.94 -13.38
N LYS A 61 -7.45 7.66 -12.96
CA LYS A 61 -6.24 8.08 -13.69
C LYS A 61 -6.08 7.37 -15.04
N GLU A 62 -6.49 6.11 -15.13
CA GLU A 62 -6.58 5.35 -16.38
C GLU A 62 -7.78 5.78 -17.25
N LYS A 63 -8.66 6.67 -16.75
CA LYS A 63 -9.87 7.17 -17.43
C LYS A 63 -10.85 6.07 -17.82
N LYS A 64 -10.86 4.98 -17.07
CA LYS A 64 -11.89 3.93 -17.16
C LYS A 64 -13.13 4.31 -16.38
N LEU A 65 -12.95 5.09 -15.31
CA LEU A 65 -14.01 5.76 -14.57
C LEU A 65 -13.83 7.26 -14.66
N GLU A 66 -14.95 7.99 -14.63
CA GLU A 66 -14.98 9.43 -14.48
C GLU A 66 -16.09 9.79 -13.48
N TRP A 67 -15.73 10.46 -12.39
CA TRP A 67 -16.71 10.96 -11.42
C TRP A 67 -17.39 12.22 -11.98
N ILE A 68 -18.71 12.15 -12.12
CA ILE A 68 -19.55 13.28 -12.52
C ILE A 68 -20.38 13.71 -11.32
N GLU A 69 -20.03 14.86 -10.74
CA GLU A 69 -20.83 15.48 -9.68
C GLU A 69 -22.11 16.05 -10.28
N SER A 70 -23.26 15.62 -9.75
CA SER A 70 -24.57 15.95 -10.30
C SER A 70 -25.66 15.64 -9.27
N ASP A 71 -26.76 16.39 -9.30
CA ASP A 71 -27.94 16.07 -8.52
C ASP A 71 -28.76 14.92 -9.15
N LEU A 72 -29.78 14.46 -8.45
CA LEU A 72 -30.66 13.39 -8.93
C LEU A 72 -31.34 13.70 -10.28
N ASN A 73 -31.66 14.97 -10.56
CA ASN A 73 -32.29 15.35 -11.82
C ASN A 73 -31.29 15.33 -12.97
N GLY A 74 -30.07 15.81 -12.74
CA GLY A 74 -28.98 15.78 -13.72
C GLY A 74 -28.57 14.35 -14.05
N TRP A 75 -28.46 13.48 -13.04
CA TRP A 75 -28.25 12.04 -13.23
C TRP A 75 -29.38 11.39 -14.03
N ARG A 76 -30.64 11.69 -13.69
CA ARG A 76 -31.80 11.18 -14.41
C ARG A 76 -31.79 11.61 -15.89
N ASN A 77 -31.54 12.88 -16.17
CA ASN A 77 -31.44 13.38 -17.54
C ASN A 77 -30.33 12.67 -18.31
N TYR A 78 -29.17 12.42 -17.66
CA TYR A 78 -28.08 11.67 -18.29
C TYR A 78 -28.52 10.27 -18.73
N ILE A 79 -29.20 9.51 -17.86
CA ILE A 79 -29.68 8.16 -18.21
C ILE A 79 -30.79 8.20 -19.25
N GLU A 80 -31.69 9.18 -19.21
CA GLU A 80 -32.77 9.29 -20.20
C GLU A 80 -32.24 9.70 -21.59
N GLU A 81 -31.12 10.43 -21.65
CA GLU A 81 -30.49 10.89 -22.89
C GLU A 81 -29.39 9.96 -23.43
N ASN A 82 -28.83 9.07 -22.59
CA ASN A 82 -27.72 8.17 -22.95
C ASN A 82 -28.09 6.73 -22.63
N ASP A 83 -27.74 5.78 -23.49
CA ASP A 83 -27.94 4.34 -23.24
C ASP A 83 -26.89 3.75 -22.26
N ASP A 84 -26.24 4.62 -21.47
CA ASP A 84 -25.19 4.25 -20.53
C ASP A 84 -25.79 4.06 -19.14
N LYS A 85 -25.62 2.85 -18.60
CA LYS A 85 -26.06 2.55 -17.23
C LYS A 85 -25.03 3.09 -16.26
N VAL A 86 -25.49 3.82 -15.26
CA VAL A 86 -24.65 4.40 -14.21
C VAL A 86 -25.40 4.38 -12.88
N THR A 87 -24.69 4.06 -11.80
CA THR A 87 -25.25 4.07 -10.44
C THR A 87 -25.12 5.48 -9.87
N TYR A 88 -26.20 6.01 -9.28
CA TYR A 88 -26.11 7.26 -8.52
C TYR A 88 -25.57 6.98 -7.13
N TYR A 89 -24.65 7.80 -6.66
CA TYR A 89 -24.04 7.71 -5.35
C TYR A 89 -24.22 9.00 -4.57
N ILE A 90 -24.50 8.84 -3.29
CA ILE A 90 -24.45 9.90 -2.28
C ILE A 90 -23.41 9.48 -1.26
N TYR A 91 -22.37 10.29 -1.13
CA TYR A 91 -21.30 10.13 -0.16
C TYR A 91 -21.35 11.24 0.87
N GLN A 92 -21.27 10.86 2.15
CA GLN A 92 -21.09 11.77 3.26
C GLN A 92 -19.83 11.36 4.04
N ASP A 93 -18.96 12.33 4.31
CA ASP A 93 -17.77 12.14 5.13
C ASP A 93 -18.00 12.48 6.61
N ASP A 94 -17.03 12.14 7.45
CA ASP A 94 -17.02 12.36 8.90
C ASP A 94 -16.88 13.84 9.32
N SER A 95 -16.46 14.69 8.39
CA SER A 95 -16.28 16.13 8.55
C SER A 95 -17.53 16.93 8.14
N GLY A 96 -18.57 16.26 7.66
CA GLY A 96 -19.80 16.86 7.16
C GLY A 96 -19.73 17.30 5.69
N GLY A 97 -18.67 16.93 4.98
CA GLY A 97 -18.58 17.01 3.53
C GLY A 97 -19.57 16.05 2.87
N TYR A 98 -20.12 16.48 1.75
CA TYR A 98 -21.17 15.79 1.02
C TYR A 98 -20.83 15.86 -0.46
N LYS A 99 -20.88 14.71 -1.14
CA LYS A 99 -20.74 14.61 -2.60
C LYS A 99 -21.85 13.74 -3.14
N GLU A 100 -22.41 14.14 -4.27
CA GLU A 100 -23.40 13.34 -4.97
C GLU A 100 -23.16 13.36 -6.48
N GLY A 101 -23.48 12.26 -7.16
CA GLY A 101 -23.12 12.10 -8.55
C GLY A 101 -23.06 10.63 -8.96
N TYR A 102 -22.33 10.35 -10.03
CA TYR A 102 -22.19 8.99 -10.57
C TYR A 102 -20.83 8.77 -11.20
N TYR A 103 -20.42 7.50 -11.30
CA TYR A 103 -19.24 7.11 -12.06
C TYR A 103 -19.62 6.71 -13.49
N LYS A 104 -19.23 7.53 -14.46
CA LYS A 104 -19.33 7.16 -15.87
C LYS A 104 -18.30 6.06 -16.17
N GLY A 105 -18.75 5.02 -16.88
CA GLY A 105 -17.91 3.86 -17.25
C GLY A 105 -17.96 2.68 -16.27
N GLU A 106 -18.65 2.80 -15.13
CA GLU A 106 -18.78 1.74 -14.12
C GLU A 106 -19.28 0.42 -14.72
N PHE A 107 -20.34 0.46 -15.52
CA PHE A 107 -20.94 -0.73 -16.16
C PHE A 107 -20.15 -1.23 -17.38
N GLN A 108 -19.07 -0.54 -17.74
CA GLN A 108 -18.21 -0.86 -18.88
C GLN A 108 -16.87 -1.46 -18.40
N LEU A 109 -16.65 -1.55 -17.09
CA LEU A 109 -15.48 -2.20 -16.51
C LEU A 109 -15.46 -3.69 -16.88
N ASN A 110 -14.26 -4.20 -17.19
CA ASN A 110 -14.05 -5.64 -17.28
C ASN A 110 -14.04 -6.26 -15.87
N GLU A 111 -14.11 -7.60 -15.79
CA GLU A 111 -14.15 -8.34 -14.53
C GLU A 111 -13.01 -7.96 -13.56
N LYS A 112 -11.78 -7.79 -14.06
CA LYS A 112 -10.63 -7.42 -13.24
C LYS A 112 -10.79 -6.02 -12.65
N ASP A 113 -11.16 -5.05 -13.47
CA ASP A 113 -11.31 -3.67 -13.06
C ASP A 113 -12.53 -3.51 -12.12
N ASN A 114 -13.61 -4.26 -12.35
CA ASN A 114 -14.77 -4.27 -11.46
C ASN A 114 -14.43 -4.83 -10.06
N LEU A 115 -13.74 -5.98 -10.00
CA LEU A 115 -13.26 -6.54 -8.73
C LEU A 115 -12.32 -5.57 -7.99
N HIS A 116 -11.49 -4.83 -8.75
CA HIS A 116 -10.66 -3.79 -8.17
C HIS A 116 -11.51 -2.64 -7.62
N PHE A 117 -12.48 -2.13 -8.38
CA PHE A 117 -13.36 -1.06 -7.95
C PHE A 117 -14.13 -1.44 -6.67
N GLU A 118 -14.72 -2.63 -6.62
CA GLU A 118 -15.40 -3.17 -5.42
C GLU A 118 -14.46 -3.23 -4.21
N LYS A 119 -13.23 -3.72 -4.43
CA LYS A 119 -12.23 -3.87 -3.38
C LYS A 119 -11.78 -2.54 -2.78
N TYR A 120 -11.70 -1.48 -3.58
CA TYR A 120 -11.26 -0.14 -3.18
C TYR A 120 -12.41 0.89 -3.19
N PHE A 121 -13.66 0.41 -3.13
CA PHE A 121 -14.84 1.24 -3.33
C PHE A 121 -14.85 2.45 -2.41
N ASN A 122 -14.70 2.23 -1.10
CA ASN A 122 -14.67 3.31 -0.12
C ASN A 122 -13.50 4.27 -0.32
N ASP A 123 -12.34 3.78 -0.78
CA ASP A 123 -11.16 4.61 -1.00
C ASP A 123 -11.36 5.59 -2.16
N TYR A 124 -12.04 5.16 -3.24
CA TYR A 124 -12.41 6.04 -4.35
C TYR A 124 -13.29 7.22 -3.89
N PHE A 125 -14.17 7.02 -2.90
CA PHE A 125 -14.97 8.12 -2.34
C PHE A 125 -14.19 8.96 -1.32
N TYR A 126 -13.44 8.30 -0.43
CA TYR A 126 -12.77 8.93 0.70
C TYR A 126 -11.50 9.69 0.29
N TYR A 127 -10.59 9.04 -0.45
CA TYR A 127 -9.33 9.62 -0.91
C TYR A 127 -9.41 10.16 -2.34
N GLY A 128 -10.35 9.67 -3.16
CA GLY A 128 -10.40 9.97 -4.59
C GLY A 128 -9.53 9.05 -5.45
N GLU A 129 -8.85 8.07 -4.85
CA GLU A 129 -8.01 7.06 -5.51
C GLU A 129 -7.85 5.84 -4.59
N PRO A 130 -7.45 4.65 -5.11
CA PRO A 130 -7.16 3.49 -4.27
C PRO A 130 -6.02 3.76 -3.29
N ASN A 131 -6.20 3.42 -2.01
CA ASN A 131 -5.15 3.62 -1.03
C ASN A 131 -4.17 2.43 -1.00
N TYR A 132 -3.09 2.56 -1.74
CA TYR A 132 -1.98 1.61 -1.72
C TYR A 132 -0.90 1.91 -0.68
N GLN A 133 -1.03 2.99 0.11
CA GLN A 133 0.10 3.52 0.90
C GLN A 133 0.43 2.70 2.14
N ASP A 134 -0.50 1.90 2.65
CA ASP A 134 -0.14 0.92 3.68
C ASP A 134 0.70 -0.20 3.05
N VAL A 135 2.00 -0.12 3.31
CA VAL A 135 3.01 -1.05 2.79
C VAL A 135 2.81 -2.48 3.29
N ASN A 136 2.05 -2.64 4.39
CA ASN A 136 1.80 -3.93 5.01
C ASN A 136 0.43 -4.51 4.65
N ASP A 137 -0.55 -3.69 4.27
CA ASP A 137 -1.89 -4.16 3.92
C ASP A 137 -2.70 -3.15 3.07
N PRO A 138 -2.70 -3.25 1.73
CA PRO A 138 -3.63 -2.49 0.91
C PRO A 138 -5.05 -3.00 1.19
N ASN A 139 -5.80 -2.19 1.98
CA ASN A 139 -7.10 -2.45 2.63
C ASN A 139 -7.06 -2.71 4.16
N HIS A 140 -6.05 -2.20 4.86
CA HIS A 140 -5.89 -2.43 6.30
C HIS A 140 -7.15 -2.10 7.12
N GLU A 141 -7.61 -3.10 7.88
CA GLU A 141 -8.53 -2.94 9.01
C GLU A 141 -7.88 -1.97 10.02
N GLY A 142 -8.19 -0.68 9.94
CA GLY A 142 -7.58 0.37 10.76
C GLY A 142 -7.07 1.59 9.99
N SER A 143 -7.14 1.61 8.66
CA SER A 143 -6.96 2.85 7.89
C SER A 143 -8.01 3.91 8.28
N GLU A 144 -7.74 5.19 8.03
CA GLU A 144 -8.69 6.27 8.33
C GLU A 144 -10.03 6.04 7.61
N CYS A 145 -9.99 5.68 6.32
CA CYS A 145 -11.15 5.24 5.56
C CYS A 145 -11.90 4.07 6.25
N TYR A 146 -11.19 3.00 6.64
CA TYR A 146 -11.82 1.86 7.32
C TYR A 146 -12.51 2.29 8.63
N LEU A 147 -11.86 3.13 9.44
CA LEU A 147 -12.41 3.60 10.70
C LEU A 147 -13.60 4.56 10.48
N ALA A 148 -13.52 5.44 9.48
CA ALA A 148 -14.58 6.39 9.17
C ALA A 148 -15.86 5.66 8.72
N PHE A 149 -15.74 4.69 7.82
CA PHE A 149 -16.87 3.87 7.37
C PHE A 149 -17.33 2.87 8.46
N GLY A 150 -16.41 2.23 9.17
CA GLY A 150 -16.71 1.23 10.20
C GLY A 150 -17.37 1.81 11.46
N SER A 151 -17.09 3.07 11.80
CA SER A 151 -17.77 3.81 12.88
C SER A 151 -19.15 4.35 12.48
N GLY A 152 -19.47 4.34 11.19
CA GLY A 152 -20.67 4.96 10.62
C GLY A 152 -20.58 6.49 10.49
N SER A 153 -19.38 7.07 10.67
CA SER A 153 -19.15 8.51 10.50
C SER A 153 -19.14 8.91 9.01
N SER A 154 -18.67 8.01 8.15
CA SER A 154 -18.77 8.12 6.69
C SER A 154 -19.68 7.02 6.13
N TYR A 155 -20.42 7.32 5.07
CA TYR A 155 -21.21 6.30 4.37
C TYR A 155 -21.46 6.68 2.91
N VAL A 156 -21.72 5.65 2.10
CA VAL A 156 -22.17 5.78 0.71
C VAL A 156 -23.54 5.13 0.57
N LYS A 157 -24.48 5.82 -0.07
CA LYS A 157 -25.76 5.27 -0.52
C LYS A 157 -25.80 5.25 -2.04
N SER A 158 -26.34 4.18 -2.62
CA SER A 158 -26.46 4.03 -4.06
C SER A 158 -27.91 3.87 -4.51
N PHE A 159 -28.18 4.31 -5.74
CA PHE A 159 -29.46 4.14 -6.42
C PHE A 159 -29.22 3.72 -7.87
N GLU A 160 -29.97 2.73 -8.31
CA GLU A 160 -29.96 2.27 -9.70
C GLU A 160 -31.29 2.65 -10.37
N TRP A 161 -31.23 2.95 -11.66
CA TRP A 161 -32.41 3.24 -12.47
C TRP A 161 -32.98 1.93 -13.04
N ASN A 162 -34.19 1.56 -12.61
CA ASN A 162 -34.92 0.36 -13.06
C ASN A 162 -35.86 0.67 -14.24
#